data_AF-A0A1A2GCM6-F1
#
_entry.id   AF-A0A1A2GCM6-F1
#
_cell.length_a   1.000
_cell.length_b   1.000
_cell.length_c   1.000
_cell.angle_alpha   90.00
_cell.angle_beta   90.00
_cell.angle_gamma   90.00
#
_symmetry.space_group_name_H-M   'P 1'
#
loop_
_entity.id
_entity.type
_entity.pdbx_description
1 polymer ?
#
loop_
_entity_poly.entity_id
_entity_poly.type
_entity_poly.pdbx_seq_one_letter_code
_entity_poly.pdbx_strand_id
1 'polypeptide(L)'
;MATDVLVSTARAPADPYLSVAAMAPGQPINIISRAGWGADESIRRGGPLCGNGIRAGIVHHSATGNDYAPTDSAAIVRSIYVYHALTEGWGDIGYNALVDKYGQVFEGRFGGITKPVQGVHTGGFNTDTWAVCMIGDFSQAPPTPEQLRAVGQLLGWRLALDTVDPKGTVALTSAGGPNTRFPRGATPTLPSIFAHRDVGETVCPGNAGYAFMERIRDIAARFKQPPNTQDLAESLRGGAIRDRWQAMGGMSGKLGAPTSPEAPSGDSTRYVIFANGAIYWSPATGAQPLTGRIYEAWATLGYDRGPLGLPTSAEIDEPAWIVQNFQHGTLNFDRQTSTVMAVMDGVASVVPPPPVGGPPVQLERFSAARNPVV
;
A
#
# COMPACT_ATOMS: atom_id res chain seq x y z
N MET A 1 -36.59 36.32 5.66
CA MET A 1 -36.92 35.01 6.26
C MET A 1 -37.44 34.12 5.15
N ALA A 2 -36.59 33.24 4.63
CA ALA A 2 -36.96 32.20 3.69
C ALA A 2 -36.19 30.95 4.15
N THR A 3 -36.96 29.90 4.40
CA THR A 3 -36.65 28.66 5.10
C THR A 3 -35.81 27.71 4.26
N ASP A 4 -34.74 27.17 4.86
CA ASP A 4 -34.01 26.00 4.38
C ASP A 4 -34.94 24.78 4.29
N VAL A 5 -35.00 24.18 3.10
CA VAL A 5 -35.58 22.85 2.91
C VAL A 5 -34.42 21.89 2.67
N LEU A 6 -34.05 21.17 3.72
CA LEU A 6 -33.14 20.03 3.68
C LEU A 6 -33.77 18.91 2.83
N VAL A 7 -33.25 18.70 1.62
CA VAL A 7 -33.54 17.50 0.84
C VAL A 7 -32.63 16.38 1.33
N SER A 8 -33.17 15.55 2.23
CA SER A 8 -32.61 14.24 2.56
C SER A 8 -32.61 13.37 1.30
N THR A 9 -31.43 13.09 0.75
CA THR A 9 -31.29 12.09 -0.32
C THR A 9 -30.95 10.74 0.30
N ALA A 10 -31.77 9.75 -0.06
CA ALA A 10 -31.68 8.39 0.45
C ALA A 10 -30.29 7.78 0.18
N ARG A 11 -29.71 7.23 1.24
CA ARG A 11 -28.43 6.52 1.29
C ARG A 11 -28.47 5.28 0.38
N ALA A 12 -27.67 5.28 -0.67
CA ALA A 12 -27.33 4.05 -1.38
C ALA A 12 -26.53 3.12 -0.44
N PRO A 13 -26.67 1.79 -0.57
CA PRO A 13 -25.89 0.84 0.22
C PRO A 13 -24.39 1.07 0.01
N ALA A 14 -23.64 0.99 1.10
CA ALA A 14 -22.19 1.15 1.09
C ALA A 14 -21.54 0.03 0.27
N ASP A 15 -20.72 0.40 -0.71
CA ASP A 15 -19.81 -0.54 -1.34
C ASP A 15 -18.83 -1.09 -0.29
N PRO A 16 -18.55 -2.41 -0.29
CA PRO A 16 -17.63 -3.00 0.67
C PRO A 16 -16.22 -2.46 0.45
N TYR A 17 -15.63 -1.95 1.52
CA TYR A 17 -14.24 -1.51 1.61
C TYR A 17 -13.30 -2.54 0.95
N LEU A 18 -12.58 -2.14 -0.10
CA LEU A 18 -11.37 -2.84 -0.50
C LEU A 18 -10.28 -2.42 0.50
N SER A 19 -9.98 -3.30 1.46
CA SER A 19 -8.81 -3.11 2.31
C SER A 19 -7.57 -3.05 1.42
N VAL A 20 -6.78 -1.98 1.55
CA VAL A 20 -5.46 -1.93 0.90
C VAL A 20 -4.54 -2.78 1.76
N ALA A 21 -4.60 -4.10 1.56
CA ALA A 21 -3.64 -5.02 2.16
C ALA A 21 -2.21 -4.59 1.80
N ALA A 22 -1.28 -4.85 2.72
CA ALA A 22 0.16 -4.86 2.49
C ALA A 22 0.53 -5.35 1.08
N MET A 23 1.12 -4.49 0.26
CA MET A 23 1.77 -4.96 -0.96
C MET A 23 3.15 -5.53 -0.63
N ALA A 24 3.40 -6.79 -0.98
CA ALA A 24 4.76 -7.32 -1.02
C ALA A 24 5.60 -6.55 -2.08
N PRO A 25 6.94 -6.48 -1.94
CA PRO A 25 7.79 -5.83 -2.94
C PRO A 25 7.52 -6.39 -4.34
N GLY A 26 7.40 -5.51 -5.32
CA GLY A 26 7.10 -5.88 -6.70
C GLY A 26 5.65 -6.32 -6.97
N GLN A 27 4.75 -6.32 -5.97
CA GLN A 27 3.31 -6.51 -6.25
C GLN A 27 2.74 -5.31 -7.01
N PRO A 28 1.72 -5.52 -7.85
CA PRO A 28 1.02 -4.44 -8.54
C PRO A 28 0.16 -3.64 -7.54
N ILE A 29 0.22 -2.33 -7.65
CA ILE A 29 -0.59 -1.44 -6.81
C ILE A 29 -2.05 -1.68 -7.13
N ASN A 30 -2.89 -1.73 -6.09
CA ASN A 30 -4.33 -1.74 -6.33
C ASN A 30 -4.72 -0.39 -6.94
N ILE A 31 -4.95 -0.40 -8.25
CA ILE A 31 -5.26 0.78 -9.04
C ILE A 31 -6.73 0.68 -9.43
N ILE A 32 -7.52 1.64 -8.99
CA ILE A 32 -8.91 1.81 -9.39
C ILE A 32 -8.88 2.27 -10.85
N SER A 33 -9.26 1.36 -11.75
CA SER A 33 -9.30 1.63 -13.19
C SER A 33 -10.28 2.75 -13.53
N ARG A 34 -10.15 3.29 -14.74
CA ARG A 34 -11.12 4.27 -15.28
C ARG A 34 -12.58 3.82 -15.16
N ALA A 35 -12.86 2.56 -15.50
CA ALA A 35 -14.19 1.98 -15.31
C ALA A 35 -14.57 1.90 -13.82
N GLY A 36 -13.63 1.53 -12.95
CA GLY A 36 -13.84 1.38 -11.51
C GLY A 36 -14.24 2.67 -10.79
N TRP A 37 -13.72 3.84 -11.21
CA TRP A 37 -14.16 5.13 -10.66
C TRP A 37 -15.27 5.81 -11.47
N GLY A 38 -15.75 5.16 -12.53
CA GLY A 38 -16.87 5.65 -13.35
C GLY A 38 -16.48 6.80 -14.29
N ALA A 39 -15.36 6.67 -15.01
CA ALA A 39 -14.98 7.58 -16.07
C ALA A 39 -16.04 7.63 -17.17
N ASP A 40 -16.56 8.83 -17.45
CA ASP A 40 -17.42 9.04 -18.61
C ASP A 40 -16.56 9.15 -19.88
N GLU A 41 -16.34 8.01 -20.55
CA GLU A 41 -15.53 7.98 -21.77
C GLU A 41 -16.15 8.76 -22.95
N SER A 42 -17.42 9.16 -22.87
CA SER A 42 -18.10 9.91 -23.94
C SER A 42 -17.63 11.36 -24.04
N ILE A 43 -17.11 11.94 -22.95
CA ILE A 43 -16.55 13.29 -22.93
C ILE A 43 -15.06 13.33 -23.30
N ARG A 44 -14.43 12.15 -23.47
CA ARG A 44 -13.04 12.06 -23.91
C ARG A 44 -12.89 12.43 -25.38
N ARG A 45 -11.83 13.18 -25.70
CA ARG A 45 -11.48 13.56 -27.07
C ARG A 45 -10.03 13.20 -27.37
N GLY A 46 -9.80 12.67 -28.57
CA GLY A 46 -8.48 12.24 -29.02
C GLY A 46 -8.06 10.85 -28.50
N GLY A 47 -7.06 10.28 -29.16
CA GLY A 47 -6.43 9.03 -28.76
C GLY A 47 -5.24 9.26 -27.80
N PRO A 48 -4.79 8.21 -27.10
CA PRO A 48 -3.61 8.30 -26.26
C PRO A 48 -2.37 8.54 -27.10
N LEU A 49 -1.56 9.53 -26.73
CA LEU A 49 -0.20 9.67 -27.24
C LEU A 49 0.71 8.84 -26.35
N CYS A 50 1.40 7.86 -26.91
CA CYS A 50 2.35 7.03 -26.18
C CYS A 50 3.77 7.31 -26.67
N GLY A 51 4.69 7.55 -25.75
CA GLY A 51 6.13 7.58 -26.04
C GLY A 51 6.74 6.18 -26.11
N ASN A 52 8.06 6.12 -26.21
CA ASN A 52 8.83 4.85 -26.18
C ASN A 52 9.23 4.42 -24.76
N GLY A 53 8.91 5.23 -23.76
CA GLY A 53 9.23 5.03 -22.35
C GLY A 53 9.06 6.33 -21.57
N ILE A 54 9.19 6.27 -20.25
CA ILE A 54 9.28 7.47 -19.42
C ILE A 54 10.67 7.58 -18.83
N ARG A 55 11.10 8.81 -18.57
CA ARG A 55 12.40 9.11 -17.95
C ARG A 55 12.26 9.84 -16.62
N ALA A 56 11.06 10.32 -16.28
CA ALA A 56 10.80 11.01 -15.03
C ALA A 56 9.34 10.92 -14.56
N GLY A 57 9.16 11.04 -13.25
CA GLY A 57 7.86 11.24 -12.60
C GLY A 57 7.65 12.70 -12.18
N ILE A 58 6.45 13.23 -12.35
CA ILE A 58 6.10 14.59 -11.90
C ILE A 58 5.00 14.54 -10.84
N VAL A 59 5.25 15.15 -9.68
CA VAL A 59 4.27 15.25 -8.59
C VAL A 59 3.50 16.56 -8.68
N HIS A 60 2.18 16.43 -8.61
CA HIS A 60 1.20 17.52 -8.60
C HIS A 60 0.33 17.46 -7.35
N HIS A 61 -0.42 18.52 -7.10
CA HIS A 61 -1.63 18.47 -6.28
C HIS A 61 -2.83 18.98 -7.08
N SER A 62 -4.05 18.62 -6.65
CA SER A 62 -5.27 19.07 -7.33
C SER A 62 -5.71 20.47 -6.91
N ALA A 63 -5.20 20.99 -5.79
CA ALA A 63 -5.66 22.21 -5.13
C ALA A 63 -7.16 22.18 -4.76
N THR A 64 -7.74 20.98 -4.60
CA THR A 64 -9.10 20.79 -4.11
C THR A 64 -9.12 20.75 -2.57
N GLY A 65 -10.29 20.87 -1.94
CA GLY A 65 -10.41 20.76 -0.48
C GLY A 65 -9.91 19.41 0.06
N ASN A 66 -9.42 19.43 1.31
CA ASN A 66 -8.91 18.24 2.01
C ASN A 66 -9.98 17.54 2.86
N ASP A 67 -11.14 18.17 3.05
CA ASP A 67 -12.24 17.61 3.83
C ASP A 67 -13.17 16.82 2.92
N TYR A 68 -13.01 15.50 2.93
CA TYR A 68 -13.77 14.52 2.16
C TYR A 68 -13.59 13.14 2.80
N ALA A 69 -14.57 12.24 2.63
CA ALA A 69 -14.51 10.85 3.07
C ALA A 69 -13.90 9.95 1.98
N PRO A 70 -13.44 8.72 2.29
CA PRO A 70 -12.86 7.83 1.28
C PRO A 70 -13.80 7.54 0.11
N THR A 71 -15.10 7.44 0.40
CA THR A 71 -16.18 7.19 -0.57
C THR A 71 -16.38 8.34 -1.56
N ASP A 72 -15.95 9.55 -1.21
CA ASP A 72 -16.10 10.73 -2.07
C ASP A 72 -15.00 10.81 -3.14
N SER A 73 -13.91 10.06 -2.98
CA SER A 73 -12.69 10.20 -3.80
C SER A 73 -12.95 9.95 -5.27
N ALA A 74 -13.75 8.94 -5.63
CA ALA A 74 -14.12 8.69 -7.03
C ALA A 74 -14.94 9.86 -7.62
N ALA A 75 -15.80 10.50 -6.84
CA ALA A 75 -16.56 11.67 -7.28
C ALA A 75 -15.65 12.89 -7.51
N ILE A 76 -14.63 13.07 -6.66
CA ILE A 76 -13.61 14.11 -6.84
C ILE A 76 -12.78 13.85 -8.10
N VAL A 77 -12.39 12.60 -8.36
CA VAL A 77 -11.69 12.27 -9.62
C VAL A 77 -12.56 12.58 -10.83
N ARG A 78 -13.85 12.25 -10.80
CA ARG A 78 -14.79 12.59 -11.88
C ARG A 78 -14.93 14.10 -12.07
N SER A 79 -14.97 14.90 -11.00
CA SER A 79 -15.07 16.36 -11.13
C SER A 79 -13.81 16.97 -11.75
N ILE A 80 -12.62 16.50 -11.36
CA ILE A 80 -11.34 16.88 -11.97
C ILE A 80 -11.32 16.47 -13.46
N TYR A 81 -11.79 15.28 -13.78
CA TYR A 81 -11.87 14.80 -15.16
C TYR A 81 -12.77 15.70 -16.02
N VAL A 82 -13.99 15.97 -15.56
CA VAL A 82 -14.94 16.85 -16.27
C VAL A 82 -14.34 18.23 -16.50
N TYR A 83 -13.73 18.83 -15.47
CA TYR A 83 -13.08 20.13 -15.57
C TYR A 83 -11.96 20.13 -16.63
N HIS A 84 -11.07 19.14 -16.61
CA HIS A 84 -9.99 19.08 -17.60
C HIS A 84 -10.49 18.80 -19.03
N ALA A 85 -11.41 17.84 -19.18
CA ALA A 85 -11.85 17.42 -20.51
C ALA A 85 -12.70 18.48 -21.21
N LEU A 86 -13.60 19.14 -20.45
CA LEU A 86 -14.59 20.07 -20.99
C LEU A 86 -14.21 21.53 -20.80
N THR A 87 -13.86 21.95 -19.57
CA THR A 87 -13.60 23.37 -19.25
C THR A 87 -12.24 23.81 -19.76
N GLU A 88 -11.18 23.05 -19.47
CA GLU A 88 -9.83 23.33 -19.98
C GLU A 88 -9.64 22.88 -21.43
N GLY A 89 -10.57 22.07 -21.94
CA GLY A 89 -10.56 21.59 -23.32
C GLY A 89 -9.47 20.56 -23.63
N TRP A 90 -8.85 19.96 -22.61
CA TRP A 90 -7.72 19.03 -22.78
C TRP A 90 -8.11 17.68 -23.38
N GLY A 91 -9.41 17.39 -23.46
CA GLY A 91 -9.95 16.15 -24.04
C GLY A 91 -9.79 14.93 -23.13
N ASP A 92 -9.01 15.00 -22.05
CA ASP A 92 -8.98 14.00 -21.00
C ASP A 92 -8.44 14.60 -19.68
N ILE A 93 -8.46 13.83 -18.60
CA ILE A 93 -7.76 14.18 -17.37
C ILE A 93 -6.24 14.35 -17.65
N GLY A 94 -5.66 15.44 -17.14
CA GLY A 94 -4.29 15.84 -17.49
C GLY A 94 -3.19 14.94 -16.93
N TYR A 95 -3.45 14.30 -15.79
CA TYR A 95 -2.51 13.45 -15.04
C TYR A 95 -2.63 11.99 -15.42
N ASN A 96 -1.54 11.22 -15.29
CA ASN A 96 -1.58 9.78 -15.53
C ASN A 96 -2.22 9.01 -14.39
N ALA A 97 -2.08 9.50 -13.16
CA ALA A 97 -2.73 8.94 -11.98
C ALA A 97 -3.07 10.01 -10.94
N LEU A 98 -4.02 9.67 -10.07
CA LEU A 98 -4.40 10.49 -8.92
C LEU A 98 -4.35 9.63 -7.65
N VAL A 99 -3.96 10.23 -6.53
CA VAL A 99 -3.88 9.54 -5.24
C VAL A 99 -4.59 10.36 -4.18
N ASP A 100 -5.56 9.77 -3.49
CA ASP A 100 -6.30 10.44 -2.42
C ASP A 100 -5.55 10.44 -1.07
N LYS A 101 -6.10 11.13 -0.06
CA LYS A 101 -5.53 11.19 1.29
C LYS A 101 -5.57 9.86 2.07
N TYR A 102 -6.23 8.83 1.53
CA TYR A 102 -6.36 7.49 2.11
C TYR A 102 -5.42 6.47 1.45
N GLY A 103 -4.72 6.89 0.38
CA GLY A 103 -3.83 6.03 -0.41
C GLY A 103 -4.52 5.26 -1.52
N GLN A 104 -5.78 5.55 -1.85
CA GLN A 104 -6.44 4.99 -3.03
C GLN A 104 -5.80 5.59 -4.29
N VAL A 105 -5.42 4.72 -5.22
CA VAL A 105 -4.79 5.12 -6.49
C VAL A 105 -5.80 4.97 -7.62
N PHE A 106 -5.98 6.04 -8.39
CA PHE A 106 -6.91 6.10 -9.51
C PHE A 106 -6.15 6.23 -10.83
N GLU A 107 -6.50 5.40 -11.81
CA GLU A 107 -6.03 5.57 -13.18
C GLU A 107 -6.56 6.88 -13.76
N GLY A 108 -5.66 7.76 -14.16
CA GLY A 108 -5.98 9.04 -14.77
C GLY A 108 -6.13 8.88 -16.28
N ARG A 109 -5.18 9.46 -17.02
CA ARG A 109 -5.25 9.61 -18.48
C ARG A 109 -5.40 8.28 -19.21
N PHE A 110 -6.33 8.25 -20.16
CA PHE A 110 -6.62 7.10 -21.00
C PHE A 110 -5.41 6.66 -21.82
N GLY A 111 -5.26 5.35 -22.01
CA GLY A 111 -4.17 4.72 -22.78
C GLY A 111 -3.52 3.54 -22.05
N GLY A 112 -3.65 3.51 -20.72
CA GLY A 112 -3.24 2.42 -19.85
C GLY A 112 -2.17 2.83 -18.84
N ILE A 113 -2.43 2.55 -17.56
CA ILE A 113 -1.56 2.92 -16.44
C ILE A 113 -0.11 2.42 -16.53
N THR A 114 0.14 1.28 -17.20
CA THR A 114 1.48 0.70 -17.39
C THR A 114 2.25 1.32 -18.56
N LYS A 115 1.60 2.12 -19.41
CA LYS A 115 2.19 2.64 -20.65
C LYS A 115 2.79 4.03 -20.45
N PRO A 116 3.75 4.44 -21.30
CA PRO A 116 4.30 5.80 -21.34
C PRO A 116 3.32 6.77 -22.02
N VAL A 117 2.10 6.88 -21.48
CA VAL A 117 1.08 7.80 -21.98
C VAL A 117 1.51 9.23 -21.66
N GLN A 118 1.62 10.08 -22.68
CA GLN A 118 1.94 11.50 -22.51
C GLN A 118 0.71 12.25 -21.95
N GLY A 119 0.90 12.94 -20.82
CA GLY A 119 -0.07 13.82 -20.20
C GLY A 119 -0.17 15.22 -20.81
N VAL A 120 -0.94 16.10 -20.16
CA VAL A 120 -0.91 17.56 -20.40
C VAL A 120 -0.77 18.35 -19.09
N HIS A 121 -0.20 17.70 -18.07
CA HIS A 121 -0.11 18.20 -16.71
C HIS A 121 0.98 19.28 -16.51
N THR A 122 2.02 19.30 -17.33
CA THR A 122 3.20 20.16 -17.14
C THR A 122 3.65 20.74 -18.47
N GLY A 123 3.22 21.97 -18.75
CA GLY A 123 3.64 22.71 -19.95
C GLY A 123 5.16 22.70 -20.11
N GLY A 124 5.64 22.45 -21.33
CA GLY A 124 7.07 22.30 -21.63
C GLY A 124 7.65 20.90 -21.35
N PHE A 125 7.08 20.11 -20.44
CA PHE A 125 7.71 18.88 -19.94
C PHE A 125 6.77 17.65 -19.91
N ASN A 126 5.73 17.62 -20.74
CA ASN A 126 4.84 16.45 -20.83
C ASN A 126 5.49 15.23 -21.52
N THR A 127 6.40 15.45 -22.46
CA THR A 127 7.08 14.36 -23.20
C THR A 127 8.04 13.61 -22.28
N ASP A 128 8.06 12.28 -22.40
CA ASP A 128 8.89 11.35 -21.61
C ASP A 128 8.66 11.43 -20.08
N THR A 129 7.55 12.00 -19.62
CA THR A 129 7.22 12.11 -18.20
C THR A 129 5.87 11.49 -17.87
N TRP A 130 5.69 11.18 -16.59
CA TRP A 130 4.48 10.55 -16.06
C TRP A 130 4.06 11.23 -14.76
N ALA A 131 2.82 11.71 -14.66
CA ALA A 131 2.39 12.52 -13.54
C ALA A 131 1.45 11.82 -12.57
N VAL A 132 1.72 12.04 -11.29
CA VAL A 132 0.83 11.70 -10.18
C VAL A 132 0.30 12.98 -9.55
N CYS A 133 -1.01 13.12 -9.42
CA CYS A 133 -1.65 14.20 -8.71
C CYS A 133 -2.13 13.75 -7.33
N MET A 134 -1.62 14.38 -6.27
CA MET A 134 -2.14 14.24 -4.92
C MET A 134 -3.46 15.01 -4.81
N ILE A 135 -4.57 14.32 -4.53
CA ILE A 135 -5.87 14.97 -4.35
C ILE A 135 -5.86 15.72 -3.01
N GLY A 136 -5.91 17.05 -3.09
CA GLY A 136 -5.91 17.97 -1.97
C GLY A 136 -5.22 19.30 -2.25
N ASP A 137 -5.31 20.22 -1.29
CA ASP A 137 -4.55 21.45 -1.22
C ASP A 137 -3.47 21.31 -0.14
N PHE A 138 -2.21 21.44 -0.57
CA PHE A 138 -1.04 21.30 0.29
C PHE A 138 -0.22 22.59 0.30
N SER A 139 -0.88 23.72 0.08
CA SER A 139 -0.32 25.05 0.30
C SER A 139 0.16 25.21 1.75
N GLN A 140 -0.64 24.73 2.72
CA GLN A 140 -0.36 24.81 4.16
C GLN A 140 -0.44 23.46 4.88
N ALA A 141 -1.46 22.64 4.58
CA ALA A 141 -1.63 21.33 5.20
C ALA A 141 -0.70 20.29 4.54
N PRO A 142 -0.04 19.41 5.32
CA PRO A 142 0.78 18.35 4.73
C PRO A 142 -0.10 17.23 4.13
N PRO A 143 0.37 16.53 3.08
CA PRO A 143 -0.23 15.26 2.65
C PRO A 143 -0.19 14.22 3.77
N THR A 144 -1.14 13.29 3.78
CA THR A 144 -1.17 12.21 4.79
C THR A 144 -0.03 11.21 4.55
N PRO A 145 0.43 10.49 5.59
CA PRO A 145 1.40 9.42 5.43
C PRO A 145 0.97 8.34 4.42
N GLU A 146 -0.32 8.01 4.38
CA GLU A 146 -0.91 7.05 3.47
C GLU A 146 -0.82 7.51 2.01
N GLN A 147 -1.14 8.78 1.74
CA GLN A 147 -1.03 9.38 0.41
C GLN A 147 0.43 9.44 -0.06
N LEU A 148 1.35 9.89 0.79
CA LEU A 148 2.79 9.94 0.47
C LEU A 148 3.34 8.56 0.12
N ARG A 149 2.90 7.52 0.84
CA ARG A 149 3.28 6.14 0.57
C ARG A 149 2.76 5.65 -0.76
N ALA A 150 1.48 5.83 -1.03
CA ALA A 150 0.86 5.42 -2.28
C ALA A 150 1.50 6.13 -3.48
N VAL A 151 1.76 7.45 -3.39
CA VAL A 151 2.48 8.21 -4.42
C VAL A 151 3.89 7.68 -4.64
N GLY A 152 4.65 7.49 -3.57
CA GLY A 152 6.02 6.97 -3.67
C GLY A 152 6.07 5.56 -4.25
N GLN A 153 5.22 4.64 -3.79
CA GLN A 153 5.14 3.28 -4.32
C GLN A 153 4.72 3.29 -5.79
N LEU A 154 3.76 4.13 -6.18
CA LEU A 154 3.29 4.27 -7.56
C LEU A 154 4.38 4.75 -8.49
N LEU A 155 5.12 5.78 -8.10
CA LEU A 155 6.25 6.27 -8.87
C LEU A 155 7.39 5.24 -8.91
N GLY A 156 7.68 4.55 -7.80
CA GLY A 156 8.67 3.47 -7.77
C GLY A 156 8.33 2.33 -8.71
N TRP A 157 7.09 1.85 -8.68
CA TRP A 157 6.56 0.83 -9.60
C TRP A 157 6.60 1.29 -11.05
N ARG A 158 6.11 2.51 -11.33
CA ARG A 158 6.04 3.02 -12.70
C ARG A 158 7.44 3.22 -13.27
N LEU A 159 8.34 3.88 -12.57
CA LEU A 159 9.72 4.11 -13.01
C LEU A 159 10.51 2.79 -13.16
N ALA A 160 10.17 1.77 -12.37
CA ALA A 160 10.78 0.44 -12.49
C ALA A 160 10.56 -0.22 -13.85
N LEU A 161 9.41 -0.01 -14.49
CA LEU A 161 9.07 -0.57 -15.82
C LEU A 161 9.98 -0.03 -16.93
N ASP A 162 10.51 1.19 -16.75
CA ASP A 162 11.40 1.86 -17.71
C ASP A 162 12.86 1.95 -17.19
N THR A 163 13.18 1.22 -16.12
CA THR A 163 14.54 1.18 -15.52
C THR A 163 15.08 2.56 -15.09
N VAL A 164 14.19 3.46 -14.68
CA VAL A 164 14.58 4.78 -14.17
C VAL A 164 14.88 4.68 -12.67
N ASP A 165 16.02 5.21 -12.23
CA ASP A 165 16.36 5.35 -10.81
C ASP A 165 15.56 6.51 -10.18
N PRO A 166 14.69 6.24 -9.17
CA PRO A 166 13.93 7.28 -8.48
C PRO A 166 14.76 8.35 -7.77
N LYS A 167 16.01 8.05 -7.37
CA LYS A 167 16.95 9.02 -6.77
C LYS A 167 17.92 9.62 -7.78
N GLY A 168 17.85 9.20 -9.04
CA GLY A 168 18.69 9.71 -10.11
C GLY A 168 18.32 11.12 -10.57
N THR A 169 18.98 11.55 -11.64
CA THR A 169 18.69 12.79 -12.35
C THR A 169 18.52 12.53 -13.85
N VAL A 170 17.86 13.46 -14.53
CA VAL A 170 17.52 13.37 -15.94
C VAL A 170 17.57 14.75 -16.60
N ALA A 171 18.13 14.82 -17.80
CA ALA A 171 18.16 16.02 -18.61
C ALA A 171 16.94 16.03 -19.56
N LEU A 172 15.95 16.89 -19.33
CA LEU A 172 14.69 16.95 -20.10
C LEU A 172 14.63 18.20 -20.97
N THR A 173 14.34 18.05 -22.27
CA THR A 173 14.23 19.19 -23.19
C THR A 173 12.85 19.83 -23.09
N SER A 174 12.80 21.12 -22.78
CA SER A 174 11.57 21.91 -22.72
C SER A 174 11.00 22.12 -24.13
N ALA A 175 9.73 21.80 -24.30
CA ALA A 175 8.94 22.22 -25.47
C ALA A 175 8.61 23.73 -25.44
N GLY A 176 8.97 24.45 -24.37
CA GLY A 176 8.56 25.83 -24.13
C GLY A 176 7.06 25.97 -23.89
N GLY A 177 6.58 27.20 -23.88
CA GLY A 177 5.16 27.52 -23.69
C GLY A 177 4.96 28.59 -22.61
N PRO A 178 3.73 29.08 -22.45
CA PRO A 178 3.44 30.23 -21.58
C PRO A 178 3.61 29.95 -20.08
N ASN A 179 3.55 28.68 -19.68
CA ASN A 179 3.48 28.28 -18.27
C ASN A 179 4.77 27.59 -17.75
N THR A 180 5.86 27.65 -18.51
CA THR A 180 7.17 27.09 -18.10
C THR A 180 8.22 28.17 -17.99
N ARG A 181 9.13 28.01 -17.03
CA ARG A 181 10.31 28.86 -16.83
C ARG A 181 11.40 28.62 -17.88
N PHE A 182 11.29 27.54 -18.65
CA PHE A 182 12.33 27.09 -19.56
C PHE A 182 11.93 27.37 -21.01
N PRO A 183 12.73 28.15 -21.78
CA PRO A 183 12.44 28.40 -23.18
C PRO A 183 12.52 27.09 -23.99
N ARG A 184 11.90 27.08 -25.17
CA ARG A 184 11.94 25.92 -26.08
C ARG A 184 13.39 25.53 -26.39
N GLY A 185 13.70 24.24 -26.22
CA GLY A 185 15.03 23.68 -26.46
C GLY A 185 15.97 23.69 -25.25
N ALA A 186 15.64 24.43 -24.17
CA ALA A 186 16.42 24.36 -22.93
C ALA A 186 16.34 22.94 -22.33
N THR A 187 17.46 22.44 -21.81
CA THR A 187 17.55 21.07 -21.29
C THR A 187 18.08 21.06 -19.84
N PRO A 188 17.26 21.49 -18.85
CA PRO A 188 17.66 21.42 -17.44
C PRO A 188 17.87 19.97 -16.98
N THR A 189 18.80 19.80 -16.04
CA THR A 189 18.96 18.54 -15.29
C THR A 189 18.08 18.60 -14.05
N LEU A 190 17.17 17.65 -13.93
CA LEU A 190 16.15 17.56 -12.89
C LEU A 190 16.30 16.23 -12.14
N PRO A 191 15.87 16.12 -10.88
CA PRO A 191 15.69 14.81 -10.24
C PRO A 191 14.73 13.93 -11.06
N SER A 192 14.91 12.61 -11.07
CA SER A 192 14.02 11.68 -11.78
C SER A 192 12.57 11.73 -11.28
N ILE A 193 12.36 12.17 -10.03
CA ILE A 193 11.05 12.55 -9.50
C ILE A 193 11.12 14.01 -9.05
N PHE A 194 10.33 14.87 -9.70
CA PHE A 194 10.34 16.31 -9.42
C PHE A 194 8.92 16.88 -9.32
N ALA A 195 8.80 18.08 -8.81
CA ALA A 195 7.54 18.76 -8.60
C ALA A 195 7.19 19.64 -9.80
N HIS A 196 5.89 19.88 -10.03
CA HIS A 196 5.47 20.81 -11.09
C HIS A 196 6.15 22.19 -10.99
N ARG A 197 6.27 22.74 -9.77
CA ARG A 197 6.96 24.02 -9.52
C ARG A 197 8.44 24.05 -9.92
N ASP A 198 9.10 22.91 -10.13
CA ASP A 198 10.51 22.88 -10.50
C ASP A 198 10.72 23.32 -11.96
N VAL A 199 9.66 23.26 -12.78
CA VAL A 199 9.71 23.61 -14.21
C VAL A 199 8.62 24.57 -14.67
N GLY A 200 7.51 24.67 -13.93
CA GLY A 200 6.36 25.50 -14.25
C GLY A 200 6.27 26.77 -13.43
N GLU A 201 5.55 27.76 -13.96
CA GLU A 201 5.16 28.97 -13.23
C GLU A 201 3.97 28.69 -12.30
N THR A 202 4.25 27.97 -11.22
CA THR A 202 3.22 27.49 -10.28
C THR A 202 3.78 27.26 -8.89
N VAL A 203 2.88 27.18 -7.90
CA VAL A 203 3.17 26.69 -6.55
C VAL A 203 2.90 25.20 -6.39
N CYS A 204 2.35 24.50 -7.40
CA CYS A 204 2.07 23.07 -7.32
C CYS A 204 3.34 22.24 -7.01
N PRO A 205 3.36 21.30 -6.04
CA PRO A 205 2.24 20.67 -5.33
C PRO A 205 1.89 21.32 -3.97
N GLY A 206 2.03 22.64 -3.84
CA GLY A 206 1.86 23.37 -2.57
C GLY A 206 3.13 23.36 -1.70
N ASN A 207 3.27 24.33 -0.79
CA ASN A 207 4.51 24.48 -0.01
C ASN A 207 4.71 23.33 0.97
N ALA A 208 3.66 22.93 1.67
CA ALA A 208 3.70 21.78 2.57
C ALA A 208 3.92 20.48 1.80
N GLY A 209 3.26 20.31 0.63
CA GLY A 209 3.47 19.13 -0.23
C GLY A 209 4.90 19.03 -0.78
N TYR A 210 5.47 20.15 -1.22
CA TYR A 210 6.82 20.20 -1.78
C TYR A 210 7.91 19.79 -0.77
N ALA A 211 7.69 20.06 0.52
CA ALA A 211 8.61 19.63 1.58
C ALA A 211 8.80 18.10 1.66
N PHE A 212 7.86 17.31 1.10
CA PHE A 212 7.91 15.85 1.11
C PHE A 212 8.52 15.22 -0.17
N MET A 213 9.02 16.01 -1.12
CA MET A 213 9.56 15.46 -2.38
C MET A 213 10.70 14.46 -2.15
N GLU A 214 11.59 14.71 -1.17
CA GLU A 214 12.66 13.75 -0.85
C GLU A 214 12.10 12.47 -0.21
N ARG A 215 11.07 12.60 0.64
CA ARG A 215 10.40 11.43 1.22
C ARG A 215 9.73 10.58 0.14
N ILE A 216 9.12 11.18 -0.87
CA ILE A 216 8.52 10.48 -2.01
C ILE A 216 9.61 9.71 -2.79
N ARG A 217 10.76 10.34 -3.06
CA ARG A 217 11.91 9.67 -3.72
C ARG A 217 12.42 8.49 -2.92
N ASP A 218 12.56 8.64 -1.60
CA ASP A 218 13.00 7.55 -0.72
C ASP A 218 12.04 6.37 -0.74
N ILE A 219 10.73 6.62 -0.73
CA ILE A 219 9.72 5.55 -0.82
C ILE A 219 9.79 4.89 -2.21
N ALA A 220 9.88 5.67 -3.28
CA ALA A 220 9.97 5.16 -4.64
C ALA A 220 11.22 4.29 -4.87
N ALA A 221 12.38 4.72 -4.36
CA ALA A 221 13.64 3.99 -4.48
C ALA A 221 13.61 2.62 -3.77
N ARG A 222 12.78 2.48 -2.72
CA ARG A 222 12.59 1.23 -1.99
C ARG A 222 11.68 0.24 -2.70
N PHE A 223 10.97 0.63 -3.77
CA PHE A 223 10.02 -0.25 -4.44
C PHE A 223 10.64 -1.58 -4.92
N LYS A 224 11.91 -1.54 -5.35
CA LYS A 224 12.66 -2.74 -5.79
C LYS A 224 13.38 -3.48 -4.64
N GLN A 225 13.37 -2.95 -3.42
CA GLN A 225 14.06 -3.52 -2.28
C GLN A 225 13.12 -4.40 -1.45
N PRO A 226 13.61 -5.48 -0.79
CA PRO A 226 12.82 -6.19 0.20
C PRO A 226 12.38 -5.21 1.31
N PRO A 227 11.17 -5.36 1.86
CA PRO A 227 10.60 -4.38 2.76
C PRO A 227 11.36 -4.47 4.09
N ASN A 228 11.83 -3.33 4.59
CA ASN A 228 12.39 -3.31 5.94
C ASN A 228 11.25 -3.44 6.97
N THR A 229 11.63 -3.62 8.22
CA THR A 229 10.71 -3.76 9.35
C THR A 229 9.65 -2.64 9.44
N GLN A 230 9.99 -1.40 9.12
CA GLN A 230 9.05 -0.28 9.17
C GLN A 230 8.04 -0.34 8.02
N ASP A 231 8.49 -0.76 6.84
CA ASP A 231 7.62 -0.96 5.67
C ASP A 231 6.65 -2.12 5.94
N LEU A 232 7.13 -3.21 6.53
CA LEU A 232 6.31 -4.34 6.98
C LEU A 232 5.28 -3.92 8.03
N ALA A 233 5.69 -3.20 9.08
CA ALA A 233 4.78 -2.72 10.11
C ALA A 233 3.69 -1.80 9.57
N GLU A 234 4.04 -0.96 8.59
CA GLU A 234 2.99 -0.18 7.95
C GLU A 234 2.05 -1.05 7.14
N SER A 235 2.58 -2.00 6.38
CA SER A 235 1.79 -2.83 5.48
C SER A 235 0.60 -3.51 6.19
N LEU A 236 0.68 -3.73 7.49
CA LEU A 236 -0.37 -4.29 8.33
C LEU A 236 -1.49 -3.29 8.72
N ARG A 237 -1.44 -2.02 8.30
CA ARG A 237 -2.36 -0.94 8.71
C ARG A 237 -3.82 -1.31 8.46
N GLY A 238 -4.66 -1.09 9.48
CA GLY A 238 -6.11 -1.33 9.39
C GLY A 238 -6.51 -2.81 9.46
N GLY A 239 -5.56 -3.73 9.66
CA GLY A 239 -5.84 -5.15 9.86
C GLY A 239 -5.87 -5.54 11.34
N ALA A 240 -6.71 -6.54 11.67
CA ALA A 240 -6.85 -7.06 13.03
C ALA A 240 -5.52 -7.58 13.61
N ILE A 241 -4.60 -8.06 12.76
CA ILE A 241 -3.27 -8.49 13.18
C ILE A 241 -2.44 -7.30 13.70
N ARG A 242 -2.46 -6.15 13.02
CA ARG A 242 -1.76 -4.95 13.49
C ARG A 242 -2.36 -4.43 14.79
N ASP A 243 -3.68 -4.38 14.88
CA ASP A 243 -4.35 -3.88 16.08
C ASP A 243 -3.95 -4.73 17.30
N ARG A 244 -3.90 -6.06 17.12
CA ARG A 244 -3.41 -6.97 18.15
C ARG A 244 -1.94 -6.76 18.47
N TRP A 245 -1.07 -6.64 17.46
CA TRP A 245 0.36 -6.40 17.64
C TRP A 245 0.65 -5.08 18.37
N GLN A 246 -0.06 -4.00 18.02
CA GLN A 246 0.04 -2.70 18.67
C GLN A 246 -0.43 -2.77 20.13
N ALA A 247 -1.55 -3.46 20.40
CA ALA A 247 -2.02 -3.70 21.77
C ALA A 247 -1.01 -4.50 22.62
N MET A 248 -0.11 -5.25 21.98
CA MET A 248 0.98 -6.00 22.63
C MET A 248 2.30 -5.21 22.73
N GLY A 249 2.30 -3.90 22.45
CA GLY A 249 3.47 -3.03 22.55
C GLY A 249 4.25 -2.84 21.25
N GLY A 250 3.75 -3.36 20.12
CA GLY A 250 4.32 -3.12 18.80
C GLY A 250 5.79 -3.54 18.69
N MET A 251 6.62 -2.66 18.12
CA MET A 251 8.07 -2.90 17.92
C MET A 251 8.82 -3.25 19.20
N SER A 252 8.38 -2.70 20.34
CA SER A 252 9.00 -2.91 21.66
C SER A 252 8.32 -4.04 22.45
N GLY A 253 7.29 -4.66 21.89
CA GLY A 253 6.50 -5.72 22.52
C GLY A 253 7.16 -7.10 22.44
N LYS A 254 6.54 -8.10 23.08
CA LYS A 254 7.04 -9.49 23.14
C LYS A 254 7.31 -10.09 21.74
N LEU A 255 6.46 -9.79 20.76
CA LEU A 255 6.61 -10.26 19.37
C LEU A 255 7.75 -9.56 18.62
N GLY A 256 8.03 -8.30 18.95
CA GLY A 256 9.01 -7.47 18.26
C GLY A 256 8.58 -7.04 16.85
N ALA A 257 9.59 -6.79 16.02
CA ALA A 257 9.47 -6.33 14.64
C ALA A 257 8.78 -7.36 13.72
N PRO A 258 7.87 -6.96 12.81
CA PRO A 258 7.41 -7.85 11.75
C PRO A 258 8.54 -8.17 10.77
N THR A 259 8.57 -9.42 10.32
CA THR A 259 9.58 -9.96 9.39
C THR A 259 8.95 -10.50 8.10
N SER A 260 7.61 -10.55 8.03
CA SER A 260 6.84 -10.85 6.83
C SER A 260 5.72 -9.83 6.61
N PRO A 261 5.20 -9.68 5.37
CA PRO A 261 3.89 -9.09 5.16
C PRO A 261 2.80 -10.01 5.73
N GLU A 262 1.55 -9.52 5.76
CA GLU A 262 0.38 -10.36 6.00
C GLU A 262 0.17 -11.30 4.81
N ALA A 263 0.10 -12.61 5.08
CA ALA A 263 0.01 -13.65 4.06
C ALA A 263 -1.19 -14.58 4.33
N PRO A 264 -1.79 -15.16 3.28
CA PRO A 264 -2.87 -16.14 3.43
C PRO A 264 -2.35 -17.51 3.92
N SER A 265 -3.18 -18.18 4.72
CA SER A 265 -2.98 -19.56 5.18
C SER A 265 -4.21 -20.41 4.87
N GLY A 266 -4.35 -20.93 3.65
CA GLY A 266 -5.62 -21.47 3.18
C GLY A 266 -6.65 -20.37 2.89
N ASP A 267 -7.94 -20.70 2.90
CA ASP A 267 -8.98 -19.84 2.29
C ASP A 267 -9.22 -18.53 3.05
N SER A 268 -9.51 -18.61 4.35
CA SER A 268 -9.91 -17.43 5.16
C SER A 268 -8.88 -16.96 6.18
N THR A 269 -7.82 -17.71 6.42
CA THR A 269 -6.83 -17.39 7.46
C THR A 269 -5.77 -16.46 6.91
N ARG A 270 -5.29 -15.56 7.76
CA ARG A 270 -4.17 -14.66 7.52
C ARG A 270 -3.15 -14.79 8.63
N TYR A 271 -1.89 -14.52 8.34
CA TYR A 271 -0.84 -14.53 9.36
C TYR A 271 0.27 -13.54 9.05
N VAL A 272 1.00 -13.16 10.10
CA VAL A 272 2.23 -12.36 10.03
C VAL A 272 3.28 -12.99 10.94
N ILE A 273 4.51 -13.06 10.44
CA ILE A 273 5.67 -13.48 11.21
C ILE A 273 6.35 -12.23 11.81
N PHE A 274 6.73 -12.34 13.06
CA PHE A 274 7.49 -11.35 13.82
C PHE A 274 8.81 -11.95 14.28
N ALA A 275 9.72 -11.10 14.76
CA ALA A 275 11.05 -11.49 15.21
C ALA A 275 11.01 -12.63 16.25
N ASN A 276 10.01 -12.63 17.14
CA ASN A 276 9.91 -13.56 18.27
C ASN A 276 8.62 -14.40 18.26
N GLY A 277 7.92 -14.50 17.13
CA GLY A 277 6.66 -15.25 17.08
C GLY A 277 5.82 -14.96 15.84
N ALA A 278 4.52 -15.25 15.93
CA ALA A 278 3.57 -14.98 14.85
C ALA A 278 2.23 -14.52 15.41
N ILE A 279 1.43 -13.86 14.57
CA ILE A 279 0.00 -13.69 14.83
C ILE A 279 -0.76 -14.35 13.69
N TYR A 280 -1.72 -15.21 14.03
CA TYR A 280 -2.66 -15.80 13.09
C TYR A 280 -4.05 -15.20 13.30
N TRP A 281 -4.75 -14.90 12.22
CA TRP A 281 -6.11 -14.40 12.22
C TRP A 281 -7.02 -15.28 11.37
N SER A 282 -8.21 -15.56 11.88
CA SER A 282 -9.33 -16.09 11.09
C SER A 282 -10.64 -15.46 11.56
N PRO A 283 -11.72 -15.51 10.75
CA PRO A 283 -13.04 -15.07 11.19
C PRO A 283 -13.53 -15.79 12.47
N ALA A 284 -13.13 -17.05 12.67
CA ALA A 284 -13.56 -17.85 13.81
C ALA A 284 -12.78 -17.57 15.10
N THR A 285 -11.48 -17.26 14.98
CA THR A 285 -10.57 -17.19 16.13
C THR A 285 -10.13 -15.76 16.48
N GLY A 286 -10.30 -14.80 15.57
CA GLY A 286 -9.68 -13.48 15.69
C GLY A 286 -8.15 -13.55 15.62
N ALA A 287 -7.47 -12.44 15.93
CA ALA A 287 -6.02 -12.33 15.87
C ALA A 287 -5.39 -12.87 17.16
N GLN A 288 -4.75 -14.04 17.06
CA GLN A 288 -4.15 -14.75 18.19
C GLN A 288 -2.62 -14.77 18.07
N PRO A 289 -1.90 -14.24 19.06
CA PRO A 289 -0.45 -14.25 19.09
C PRO A 289 0.09 -15.61 19.57
N LEU A 290 1.19 -16.06 18.97
CA LEU A 290 2.00 -17.17 19.47
C LEU A 290 3.43 -16.68 19.67
N THR A 291 4.01 -16.98 20.84
CA THR A 291 5.39 -16.62 21.17
C THR A 291 6.16 -17.79 21.78
N GLY A 292 7.47 -17.62 21.90
CA GLY A 292 8.35 -18.49 22.70
C GLY A 292 8.18 -19.99 22.42
N ARG A 293 8.20 -20.76 23.51
CA ARG A 293 8.23 -22.24 23.48
C ARG A 293 6.95 -22.86 22.93
N ILE A 294 5.82 -22.21 23.12
CA ILE A 294 4.54 -22.67 22.56
C ILE A 294 4.54 -22.51 21.04
N TYR A 295 4.99 -21.37 20.51
CA TYR A 295 5.13 -21.17 19.07
C TYR A 295 6.09 -22.18 18.44
N GLU A 296 7.24 -22.41 19.07
CA GLU A 296 8.23 -23.41 18.63
C GLU A 296 7.65 -24.83 18.60
N ALA A 297 6.93 -25.24 19.63
CA ALA A 297 6.29 -26.56 19.69
C ALA A 297 5.15 -26.69 18.67
N TRP A 298 4.35 -25.64 18.47
CA TRP A 298 3.31 -25.65 17.45
C TRP A 298 3.91 -25.75 16.03
N ALA A 299 5.05 -25.11 15.80
CA ALA A 299 5.78 -25.21 14.54
C ALA A 299 6.24 -26.65 14.24
N THR A 300 6.73 -27.39 15.24
CA THR A 300 7.15 -28.80 15.04
C THR A 300 5.96 -29.72 14.74
N LEU A 301 4.76 -29.34 15.16
CA LEU A 301 3.52 -30.05 14.88
C LEU A 301 2.89 -29.67 13.53
N GLY A 302 3.51 -28.81 12.73
CA GLY A 302 3.05 -28.47 11.39
C GLY A 302 2.17 -27.22 11.30
N TYR A 303 2.24 -26.33 12.30
CA TYR A 303 1.51 -25.05 12.32
C TYR A 303 -0.02 -25.24 12.20
N ASP A 304 -0.68 -24.37 11.45
CA ASP A 304 -2.13 -24.34 11.24
C ASP A 304 -2.67 -25.54 10.46
N ARG A 305 -1.79 -26.27 9.76
CA ARG A 305 -2.11 -27.53 9.08
C ARG A 305 -1.84 -28.76 9.95
N GLY A 306 -1.27 -28.55 11.13
CA GLY A 306 -1.01 -29.57 12.13
C GLY A 306 -2.27 -30.05 12.84
N PRO A 307 -2.16 -31.11 13.66
CA PRO A 307 -3.31 -31.73 14.32
C PRO A 307 -4.02 -30.80 15.32
N LEU A 308 -3.34 -29.77 15.83
CA LEU A 308 -3.94 -28.79 16.75
C LEU A 308 -4.82 -27.74 16.03
N GLY A 309 -4.58 -27.47 14.75
CA GLY A 309 -5.21 -26.37 14.01
C GLY A 309 -4.73 -24.98 14.48
N LEU A 310 -5.61 -23.98 14.34
CA LEU A 310 -5.33 -22.59 14.69
C LEU A 310 -5.38 -22.32 16.20
N PRO A 311 -4.60 -21.35 16.71
CA PRO A 311 -4.79 -20.86 18.07
C PRO A 311 -6.18 -20.22 18.24
N THR A 312 -6.79 -20.43 19.40
CA THR A 312 -8.09 -19.84 19.80
C THR A 312 -7.95 -18.86 20.97
N SER A 313 -6.76 -18.80 21.58
CA SER A 313 -6.42 -17.83 22.62
C SER A 313 -4.98 -17.33 22.45
N ALA A 314 -4.64 -16.24 23.15
CA ALA A 314 -3.26 -15.94 23.49
C ALA A 314 -2.74 -16.93 24.55
N GLU A 315 -1.45 -16.86 24.84
CA GLU A 315 -0.85 -17.52 26.01
C GLU A 315 -1.55 -17.07 27.31
N ILE A 316 -1.88 -18.06 28.14
CA ILE A 316 -2.43 -17.92 29.48
C ILE A 316 -1.27 -18.21 30.44
N ASP A 317 -0.79 -17.16 31.11
CA ASP A 317 0.29 -17.25 32.09
C ASP A 317 -0.27 -17.79 33.42
N GLU A 318 0.13 -19.00 33.80
CA GLU A 318 -0.08 -19.58 35.13
C GLU A 318 1.25 -19.62 35.92
N PRO A 319 1.28 -19.88 37.24
CA PRO A 319 2.54 -19.89 38.00
C PRO A 319 3.57 -20.91 37.50
N ALA A 320 3.14 -22.15 37.23
CA ALA A 320 4.02 -23.24 36.78
C ALA A 320 3.97 -23.47 35.26
N TRP A 321 2.91 -23.01 34.61
CA TRP A 321 2.62 -23.34 33.21
C TRP A 321 2.39 -22.09 32.36
N ILE A 322 2.64 -22.22 31.07
CA ILE A 322 2.07 -21.33 30.06
C ILE A 322 1.17 -22.19 29.18
N VAL A 323 -0.12 -21.86 29.12
CA VAL A 323 -1.12 -22.65 28.38
C VAL A 323 -1.58 -21.85 27.18
N GLN A 324 -1.75 -22.49 26.03
CA GLN A 324 -2.41 -21.89 24.88
C GLN A 324 -3.43 -22.85 24.27
N ASN A 325 -4.61 -22.32 23.98
CA ASN A 325 -5.71 -23.08 23.38
C ASN A 325 -5.62 -23.04 21.86
N PHE A 326 -5.93 -24.18 21.25
CA PHE A 326 -6.03 -24.40 19.82
C PHE A 326 -7.38 -25.03 19.48
N GLN A 327 -7.73 -25.09 18.20
CA GLN A 327 -9.02 -25.64 17.75
C GLN A 327 -9.25 -27.09 18.19
N HIS A 328 -8.18 -27.89 18.25
CA HIS A 328 -8.26 -29.32 18.53
C HIS A 328 -7.44 -29.76 19.75
N GLY A 329 -7.08 -28.83 20.63
CA GLY A 329 -6.32 -29.17 21.84
C GLY A 329 -5.63 -27.98 22.50
N THR A 330 -4.67 -28.28 23.37
CA THR A 330 -3.85 -27.27 24.04
C THR A 330 -2.36 -27.60 23.94
N LEU A 331 -1.53 -26.56 23.97
CA LEU A 331 -0.11 -26.68 24.30
C LEU A 331 0.13 -26.10 25.69
N ASN A 332 0.87 -26.84 26.51
CA ASN A 332 1.14 -26.49 27.90
C ASN A 332 2.66 -26.54 28.11
N PHE A 333 3.28 -25.39 28.30
CA PHE A 333 4.70 -25.27 28.57
C PHE A 333 4.95 -25.29 30.08
N ASP A 334 5.70 -26.27 30.56
CA ASP A 334 6.14 -26.39 31.94
C ASP A 334 7.40 -25.55 32.16
N ARG A 335 7.33 -24.56 33.06
CA ARG A 335 8.48 -23.69 33.37
C ARG A 335 9.58 -24.39 34.16
N GLN A 336 9.26 -25.44 34.91
CA GLN A 336 10.24 -26.17 35.72
C GLN A 336 11.06 -27.13 34.85
N THR A 337 10.39 -27.87 33.98
CA THR A 337 11.04 -28.89 33.16
C THR A 337 11.42 -28.38 31.76
N SER A 338 10.96 -27.19 31.37
CA SER A 338 11.13 -26.62 30.03
C SER A 338 10.56 -27.49 28.89
N THR A 339 9.59 -28.36 29.23
CA THR A 339 8.90 -29.24 28.30
C THR A 339 7.60 -28.62 27.81
N VAL A 340 7.19 -28.97 26.58
CA VAL A 340 5.87 -28.60 26.07
C VAL A 340 5.04 -29.87 25.90
N MET A 341 3.85 -29.87 26.49
CA MET A 341 2.89 -30.96 26.43
C MET A 341 1.74 -30.58 25.50
N ALA A 342 1.50 -31.37 24.46
CA ALA A 342 0.30 -31.27 23.64
C ALA A 342 -0.80 -32.17 24.23
N VAL A 343 -1.98 -31.60 24.46
CA VAL A 343 -3.17 -32.34 24.87
C VAL A 343 -4.18 -32.27 23.73
N MET A 344 -4.45 -33.42 23.10
CA MET A 344 -5.41 -33.58 22.02
C MET A 344 -6.34 -34.74 22.36
N ASP A 345 -7.65 -34.54 22.24
CA ASP A 345 -8.68 -35.54 22.61
C ASP A 345 -8.47 -36.15 24.01
N GLY A 346 -7.97 -35.36 24.97
CA GLY A 346 -7.67 -35.80 26.34
C GLY A 346 -6.37 -36.59 26.50
N VAL A 347 -5.62 -36.84 25.43
CA VAL A 347 -4.33 -37.54 25.47
C VAL A 347 -3.18 -36.52 25.51
N ALA A 348 -2.38 -36.60 26.56
CA ALA A 348 -1.20 -35.76 26.72
C ALA A 348 0.05 -36.44 26.11
N SER A 349 0.81 -35.68 25.32
CA SER A 349 2.07 -36.13 24.73
C SER A 349 3.12 -35.03 24.80
N VAL A 350 4.38 -35.41 25.06
CA VAL A 350 5.50 -34.47 25.07
C VAL A 350 5.84 -34.11 23.62
N VAL A 351 5.84 -32.83 23.31
CA VAL A 351 6.27 -32.31 22.01
C VAL A 351 7.80 -32.27 21.99
N PRO A 352 8.45 -32.92 21.00
CA PRO A 352 9.90 -32.85 20.88
C PRO A 352 10.39 -31.41 20.73
N PRO A 353 11.55 -31.05 21.29
CA PRO A 353 12.14 -29.74 21.05
C PRO A 353 12.43 -29.54 19.56
N PRO A 354 12.39 -28.29 19.06
CA PRO A 354 12.74 -28.00 17.67
C PRO A 354 14.17 -28.45 17.34
N PRO A 355 14.47 -28.76 16.06
CA PRO A 355 15.81 -29.11 15.62
C PRO A 355 16.85 -28.03 15.95
N VAL A 356 18.14 -28.40 15.95
CA VAL A 356 19.29 -27.52 16.25
C VAL A 356 19.39 -26.30 15.30
N GLY A 357 18.63 -26.27 14.21
CA GLY A 357 18.49 -25.14 13.29
C GLY A 357 17.31 -24.18 13.56
N GLY A 358 16.58 -24.36 14.67
CA GLY A 358 15.36 -23.61 14.99
C GLY A 358 14.08 -24.32 14.53
N PRO A 359 12.90 -23.73 14.82
CA PRO A 359 11.62 -24.28 14.34
C PRO A 359 11.63 -24.38 12.81
N PRO A 360 10.97 -25.40 12.22
CA PRO A 360 10.96 -25.61 10.79
C PRO A 360 10.49 -24.35 10.07
N VAL A 361 11.34 -23.79 9.20
CA VAL A 361 10.96 -22.63 8.37
C VAL A 361 9.77 -23.04 7.51
N GLN A 362 8.72 -22.21 7.44
CA GLN A 362 7.62 -22.36 6.48
C GLN A 362 8.13 -22.14 5.04
N LEU A 363 8.93 -23.08 4.52
CA LEU A 363 9.60 -23.00 3.21
C LEU A 363 8.62 -23.05 2.04
N GLU A 364 7.47 -23.71 2.20
CA GLU A 364 6.52 -23.95 1.10
C GLU A 364 5.78 -22.70 0.60
N ARG A 365 5.93 -21.55 1.25
CA ARG A 365 5.10 -20.35 0.98
C ARG A 365 5.85 -19.18 0.35
N PHE A 366 7.15 -19.36 0.07
CA PHE A 366 7.99 -18.41 -0.70
C PHE A 366 8.20 -18.81 -2.16
N SER A 367 7.54 -19.86 -2.63
CA SER A 367 7.59 -20.20 -4.06
C SER A 367 6.88 -19.10 -4.85
N ALA A 368 7.62 -18.44 -5.75
CA ALA A 368 7.03 -17.58 -6.78
C ALA A 368 5.84 -18.32 -7.41
N ALA A 369 4.72 -17.62 -7.61
CA ALA A 369 3.61 -18.15 -8.37
C ALA A 369 4.17 -18.73 -9.67
N ARG A 370 4.13 -20.06 -9.81
CA ARG A 370 4.40 -20.68 -11.10
C ARG A 370 3.34 -20.12 -12.03
N ASN A 371 3.76 -19.31 -13.01
CA ASN A 371 2.88 -18.91 -14.11
C ASN A 371 2.18 -20.17 -14.62
N PRO A 372 0.85 -20.25 -14.63
CA PRO A 372 0.19 -21.25 -15.44
C PRO A 372 0.55 -20.92 -16.89
N VAL A 373 1.47 -21.71 -17.43
CA VAL A 373 1.60 -21.90 -18.86
C VAL A 373 0.25 -22.44 -19.31
N VAL A 374 -0.41 -21.71 -20.21
CA VAL A 374 -1.00 -22.16 -21.49
C VAL A 374 -1.30 -20.90 -22.31
#